data_AF-R5EBB8-F1
#
_entry.id   AF-R5EBB8-F1
#
_cell.length_a   1.000
_cell.length_b   1.000
_cell.length_c   1.000
_cell.angle_alpha   90.00
_cell.angle_beta   90.00
_cell.angle_gamma   90.00
#
_symmetry.space_group_name_H-M   'P 1'
#
loop_
_entity.id
_entity.type
_entity.pdbx_description
1 polymer ?
#
loop_
_entity_poly.entity_id
_entity_poly.type
_entity_poly.pdbx_seq_one_letter_code
_entity_poly.pdbx_strand_id
1 'polypeptide(L)'
;MNGLKFMRTRCNISLSELADVLGISRQQVSAWENGIKPISEKRLSQLSEYFGIDEKFFLEISEDDSAFLLSKGLYLRQDCNKEAYCFIKQGEVEEDAKYRPFSYPDFEESLDEQMIKAKKRKQESLQKIEEAIGYFGIPTKIIDEVCSINRGCMVYDAVTEYLRKMSNETIAMRMIYFDMLKNVLNSLLIANGLMTKEELEEEFEPVKGNKLYDDSDWVCELAQLFKGKYEEKRKLVEK
;
A
#
# COMPACT_ATOMS: atom_id res chain seq x y z
N MET A 1 4.39 3.40 24.54
CA MET A 1 3.81 2.59 23.45
C MET A 1 3.64 1.14 23.91
N ASN A 2 2.63 0.39 23.45
CA ASN A 2 2.49 -1.03 23.81
C ASN A 2 3.53 -1.87 23.04
N GLY A 3 4.49 -2.43 23.77
CA GLY A 3 5.63 -3.15 23.22
C GLY A 3 5.25 -4.47 22.55
N LEU A 4 4.30 -5.22 23.10
CA LEU A 4 3.80 -6.44 22.46
C LEU A 4 3.26 -6.16 21.05
N LYS A 5 2.40 -5.15 20.91
CA LYS A 5 1.85 -4.76 19.61
C LYS A 5 2.95 -4.36 18.64
N PHE A 6 3.88 -3.52 19.09
CA PHE A 6 5.02 -3.05 18.29
C PHE A 6 5.88 -4.21 17.76
N MET A 7 6.24 -5.15 18.63
CA MET A 7 7.06 -6.31 18.25
C MET A 7 6.33 -7.25 17.30
N ARG A 8 5.04 -7.49 17.55
CA ARG A 8 4.21 -8.33 16.72
C ARG A 8 4.09 -7.78 15.29
N THR A 9 3.74 -6.50 15.14
CA THR A 9 3.57 -5.90 13.80
C THR A 9 4.89 -5.81 13.05
N ARG A 10 5.97 -5.42 13.74
CA ARG A 10 7.33 -5.36 13.17
C ARG A 10 7.82 -6.72 12.68
N CYS A 11 7.40 -7.80 13.33
CA CYS A 11 7.78 -9.17 12.94
C CYS A 11 6.82 -9.83 11.94
N ASN A 12 5.89 -9.06 11.36
CA ASN A 12 4.82 -9.55 10.49
C ASN A 12 4.01 -10.72 11.07
N ILE A 13 3.55 -10.58 12.31
CA ILE A 13 2.71 -11.59 12.97
C ILE A 13 1.32 -10.99 13.23
N SER A 14 0.25 -11.72 12.94
CA SER A 14 -1.11 -11.31 13.26
C SER A 14 -1.49 -11.71 14.69
N LEU A 15 -2.56 -11.12 15.22
CA LEU A 15 -3.09 -11.48 16.54
C LEU A 15 -3.44 -12.98 16.65
N SER A 16 -3.99 -13.56 15.58
CA SER A 16 -4.39 -14.97 15.56
C SER A 16 -3.17 -15.89 15.60
N GLU A 17 -2.14 -15.58 14.82
CA GLU A 17 -0.93 -16.40 14.76
C GLU A 17 -0.16 -16.37 16.06
N LEU A 18 -0.03 -15.20 16.69
CA LEU A 18 0.60 -15.11 18.00
C LEU A 18 -0.20 -15.91 19.05
N ALA A 19 -1.53 -15.90 18.95
CA ALA A 19 -2.38 -16.68 19.83
C ALA A 19 -2.19 -18.19 19.62
N ASP A 20 -2.09 -18.63 18.36
CA ASP A 20 -1.84 -20.02 18.00
C ASP A 20 -0.47 -20.51 18.50
N VAL A 21 0.58 -19.70 18.31
CA VAL A 21 1.94 -19.95 18.82
C VAL A 21 1.94 -20.13 20.35
N LEU A 22 1.19 -19.29 21.05
CA LEU A 22 1.12 -19.33 22.52
C LEU A 22 0.09 -20.34 23.05
N GLY A 23 -0.73 -20.96 22.18
CA GLY A 23 -1.82 -21.84 22.56
C GLY A 23 -2.89 -21.13 23.41
N ILE A 24 -3.28 -19.92 23.02
CA ILE A 24 -4.30 -19.09 23.69
C ILE A 24 -5.32 -18.55 22.70
N SER A 25 -6.32 -17.80 23.18
CA SER A 25 -7.29 -17.14 22.30
C SER A 25 -6.77 -15.82 21.73
N ARG A 26 -7.18 -15.49 20.50
CA ARG A 26 -6.93 -14.18 19.86
C ARG A 26 -7.35 -13.01 20.75
N GLN A 27 -8.48 -13.14 21.46
CA GLN A 27 -9.00 -12.12 22.37
C GLN A 27 -8.06 -11.88 23.55
N GLN A 28 -7.31 -12.89 23.98
CA GLN A 28 -6.34 -12.74 25.06
C GLN A 28 -5.14 -11.90 24.62
N VAL A 29 -4.59 -12.15 23.43
CA VAL A 29 -3.53 -11.30 22.86
C VAL A 29 -4.03 -9.86 22.66
N SER A 30 -5.24 -9.70 22.12
CA SER A 30 -5.86 -8.38 21.96
C SER A 30 -6.07 -7.66 23.29
N ALA A 31 -6.45 -8.37 24.36
CA ALA A 31 -6.59 -7.78 25.69
C ALA A 31 -5.25 -7.30 26.27
N TRP A 32 -4.14 -7.98 25.95
CA TRP A 32 -2.79 -7.55 26.32
C TRP A 32 -2.36 -6.29 25.55
N GLU A 33 -2.58 -6.25 24.24
CA GLU A 33 -2.20 -5.09 23.42
C GLU A 33 -2.99 -3.82 23.77
N ASN A 34 -4.23 -3.99 24.23
CA ASN A 34 -5.09 -2.88 24.67
C ASN A 34 -4.93 -2.54 26.17
N GLY A 35 -4.02 -3.21 26.90
CA GLY A 35 -3.82 -2.98 28.33
C GLY A 35 -4.98 -3.40 29.24
N ILE A 36 -5.97 -4.13 28.71
CA ILE A 36 -7.14 -4.63 29.45
C ILE A 36 -6.71 -5.71 30.46
N LYS A 37 -5.71 -6.51 30.11
CA LYS A 37 -5.15 -7.55 30.98
C LYS A 37 -3.63 -7.46 30.99
N PRO A 38 -2.97 -7.72 32.14
CA PRO A 38 -1.52 -7.85 32.18
C PRO A 38 -1.08 -9.17 31.53
N ILE A 39 0.17 -9.17 31.05
CA ILE A 39 0.85 -10.37 30.57
C ILE A 39 1.51 -11.03 31.78
N SER A 40 1.22 -12.32 32.04
CA SER A 40 1.88 -13.06 33.12
C SER A 40 3.35 -13.35 32.79
N GLU A 41 4.21 -13.49 33.79
CA GLU A 41 5.64 -13.85 33.65
C GLU A 41 5.87 -15.05 32.73
N LYS A 42 5.13 -16.16 32.93
CA LYS A 42 5.19 -17.34 32.04
C LYS A 42 5.00 -16.99 30.56
N ARG A 43 4.13 -16.02 30.25
CA ARG A 43 3.82 -15.60 28.87
C ARG A 43 4.88 -14.63 28.35
N LEU A 44 5.45 -13.78 29.21
CA LEU A 44 6.61 -12.95 28.85
C LEU A 44 7.80 -13.82 28.45
N SER A 45 8.10 -14.89 29.19
CA SER A 45 9.19 -15.80 28.84
C SER A 45 8.96 -16.51 27.50
N GLN A 46 7.72 -16.94 27.22
CA GLN A 46 7.37 -17.52 25.91
C GLN A 46 7.52 -16.51 24.76
N LEU A 47 7.13 -15.24 24.99
CA LEU A 47 7.30 -14.17 24.01
C LEU A 47 8.80 -13.88 23.79
N SER A 48 9.59 -13.80 24.86
CA SER A 48 11.03 -13.57 24.79
C SER A 48 11.74 -14.65 24.00
N GLU A 49 11.42 -15.92 24.27
CA GLU A 49 11.94 -17.07 23.52
C GLU A 49 11.52 -17.03 22.05
N TYR A 50 10.24 -16.73 21.79
CA TYR A 50 9.71 -16.73 20.44
C TYR A 50 10.27 -15.60 19.57
N PHE A 51 10.37 -14.38 20.09
CA PHE A 51 10.87 -13.22 19.34
C PHE A 51 12.39 -13.05 19.43
N GLY A 52 13.06 -13.67 20.40
CA GLY A 52 14.51 -13.55 20.61
C GLY A 52 14.93 -12.21 21.22
N ILE A 53 14.14 -11.67 22.14
CA ILE A 53 14.40 -10.37 22.77
C ILE A 53 13.94 -10.31 24.23
N ASP A 54 14.54 -9.42 25.03
CA ASP A 54 14.27 -9.28 26.46
C ASP A 54 12.80 -9.02 26.80
N GLU A 55 12.31 -9.66 27.87
CA GLU A 55 10.92 -9.60 28.32
C GLU A 55 10.40 -8.17 28.54
N LYS A 56 11.26 -7.24 28.95
CA LYS A 56 10.88 -5.85 29.22
C LYS A 56 10.26 -5.17 28.01
N PHE A 57 10.63 -5.57 26.79
CA PHE A 57 10.16 -4.94 25.56
C PHE A 57 8.75 -5.36 25.14
N PHE A 58 8.10 -6.32 25.83
CA PHE A 58 6.69 -6.66 25.58
C PHE A 58 5.71 -5.88 26.45
N LEU A 59 6.21 -5.10 27.40
CA LEU A 59 5.41 -4.23 28.26
C LEU A 59 5.28 -2.83 27.64
N GLU A 60 5.19 -1.77 28.44
CA GLU A 60 5.28 -0.42 27.91
C GLU A 60 6.72 -0.08 27.54
N ILE A 61 6.90 0.42 26.32
CA ILE A 61 8.19 0.86 25.80
C ILE A 61 8.19 2.38 25.56
N SER A 62 9.33 3.00 25.86
CA SER A 62 9.60 4.42 25.59
C SER A 62 9.96 4.66 24.12
N GLU A 63 10.10 5.92 23.72
CA GLU A 63 10.61 6.28 22.40
C GLU A 63 12.06 5.80 22.21
N ASP A 64 12.89 5.88 23.26
CA ASP A 64 14.27 5.40 23.23
C ASP A 64 14.33 3.87 23.07
N ASP A 65 13.45 3.14 23.76
CA ASP A 65 13.31 1.69 23.58
C ASP A 65 12.89 1.37 22.15
N SER A 66 11.93 2.10 21.59
CA SER A 66 11.52 1.94 20.19
C SER A 66 12.69 2.17 19.24
N ALA A 67 13.43 3.28 19.38
CA ALA A 67 14.59 3.59 18.55
C ALA A 67 15.67 2.50 18.64
N PHE A 68 15.92 1.97 19.84
CA PHE A 68 16.81 0.83 20.03
C PHE A 68 16.31 -0.41 19.28
N LEU A 69 15.03 -0.76 19.38
CA LEU A 69 14.44 -1.90 18.67
C LEU A 69 14.47 -1.71 17.14
N LEU A 70 14.28 -0.49 16.65
CA LEU A 70 14.40 -0.15 15.24
C LEU A 70 15.83 -0.32 14.72
N SER A 71 16.82 -0.07 15.57
CA SER A 71 18.24 -0.26 15.23
C SER A 71 18.66 -1.74 15.15
N LYS A 72 17.86 -2.66 15.70
CA LYS A 72 18.14 -4.10 15.64
C LYS A 72 17.72 -4.68 14.29
N GLY A 73 18.56 -5.58 13.79
CA GLY A 73 18.26 -6.36 12.59
C GLY A 73 17.18 -7.41 12.85
N LEU A 74 16.33 -7.62 11.85
CA LEU A 74 15.32 -8.68 11.82
C LEU A 74 15.79 -9.88 11.00
N TYR A 75 15.58 -11.09 11.51
CA TYR A 75 15.89 -12.34 10.85
C TYR A 75 14.62 -13.04 10.41
N LEU A 76 14.58 -13.50 9.16
CA LEU A 76 13.48 -14.31 8.63
C LEU A 76 13.38 -15.65 9.38
N ARG A 77 12.18 -15.99 9.82
CA ARG A 77 11.88 -17.26 10.48
C ARG A 77 11.87 -18.42 9.47
N GLN A 78 12.44 -19.55 9.88
CA GLN A 78 12.52 -20.77 9.07
C GLN A 78 11.49 -21.84 9.49
N ASP A 79 10.85 -21.65 10.64
CA ASP A 79 9.87 -22.58 11.23
C ASP A 79 8.42 -22.33 10.78
N CYS A 80 8.22 -21.42 9.82
CA CYS A 80 6.90 -21.11 9.28
C CYS A 80 6.93 -20.95 7.76
N ASN A 81 5.80 -21.26 7.12
CA ASN A 81 5.63 -21.19 5.66
C ASN A 81 5.28 -19.77 5.16
N LYS A 82 5.49 -18.75 5.99
CA LYS A 82 5.20 -17.35 5.66
C LYS A 82 6.40 -16.46 5.97
N GLU A 83 6.35 -15.23 5.47
CA GLU A 83 7.34 -14.21 5.75
C GLU A 83 7.12 -13.63 7.15
N ALA A 84 7.69 -14.28 8.18
CA ALA A 84 7.69 -13.79 9.57
C ALA A 84 9.12 -13.54 10.05
N TYR A 85 9.28 -12.67 11.03
CA TYR A 85 10.59 -12.25 11.51
C TYR A 85 10.78 -12.45 13.02
N CYS A 86 12.04 -12.38 13.45
CA CYS A 86 12.44 -12.36 14.86
C CYS A 86 13.79 -11.66 15.04
N PHE A 87 14.20 -11.40 16.28
CA PHE A 87 15.44 -10.69 16.61
C PHE A 87 16.65 -11.62 16.81
N ILE A 88 16.46 -12.93 16.64
CA ILE A 88 17.51 -13.92 16.78
C ILE A 88 17.72 -14.71 15.49
N LYS A 89 18.98 -15.00 15.17
CA LYS A 89 19.33 -15.85 14.02
C LYS A 89 18.90 -17.29 14.30
N GLN A 90 18.12 -17.88 13.39
CA GLN A 90 17.75 -19.29 13.45
C GLN A 90 18.75 -20.14 12.64
N GLY A 91 19.45 -21.06 13.28
CA GLY A 91 20.31 -22.06 12.64
C GLY A 91 21.56 -21.52 11.92
N GLU A 92 22.26 -22.43 11.22
CA GLU A 92 23.30 -22.08 10.26
C GLU A 92 22.63 -21.63 8.97
N VAL A 93 22.76 -20.35 8.68
CA VAL A 93 22.16 -19.71 7.52
C VAL A 93 23.29 -19.51 6.52
N GLU A 94 23.20 -20.13 5.34
CA GLU A 94 24.07 -19.79 4.20
C GLU A 94 24.03 -18.26 3.96
N GLU A 95 25.05 -17.67 3.34
CA GLU A 95 25.10 -16.22 3.03
C GLU A 95 24.05 -15.77 1.98
N ASP A 96 22.81 -16.23 2.11
CA ASP A 96 21.69 -15.85 1.29
C ASP A 96 21.15 -14.48 1.75
N ALA A 97 21.01 -13.56 0.79
CA ALA A 97 20.50 -12.22 1.00
C ALA A 97 19.13 -12.19 1.68
N LYS A 98 18.32 -13.26 1.53
CA LYS A 98 16.97 -13.37 2.13
C LYS A 98 16.95 -13.50 3.65
N TYR A 99 18.08 -13.82 4.27
CA TYR A 99 18.18 -13.99 5.73
C TYR A 99 19.04 -12.92 6.41
N ARG A 100 19.46 -11.90 5.64
CA ARG A 100 20.26 -10.81 6.21
C ARG A 100 19.38 -9.93 7.09
N PRO A 101 19.93 -9.41 8.19
CA PRO A 101 19.26 -8.37 8.96
C PRO A 101 18.99 -7.16 8.07
N PHE A 102 17.74 -6.71 8.04
CA PHE A 102 17.35 -5.50 7.35
C PHE A 102 16.39 -4.70 8.23
N SER A 103 16.23 -3.41 7.92
CA SER A 103 15.34 -2.51 8.65
C SER A 103 14.10 -2.20 7.82
N TYR A 104 12.93 -2.44 8.40
CA TYR A 104 11.66 -1.93 7.90
C TYR A 104 11.29 -0.61 8.59
N PRO A 105 10.53 0.27 7.89
CA PRO A 105 9.81 1.37 8.55
C PRO A 105 8.92 0.85 9.68
N ASP A 106 8.58 1.72 10.62
CA ASP A 106 7.60 1.37 11.65
C ASP A 106 6.23 1.15 11.01
N PHE A 107 5.57 0.04 11.34
CA PHE A 107 4.27 -0.31 10.78
C PHE A 107 3.21 -0.34 11.88
N GLU A 108 2.13 0.42 11.69
CA GLU A 108 0.97 0.39 12.59
C GLU A 108 0.28 -1.00 12.62
N GLU A 109 0.43 -1.77 11.54
CA GLU A 109 -0.19 -3.08 11.30
C GLU A 109 0.78 -4.03 10.57
N SER A 110 0.58 -5.34 10.70
CA SER A 110 1.44 -6.34 10.05
C SER A 110 1.41 -6.27 8.52
N LEU A 111 2.47 -6.72 7.83
CA LEU A 111 2.50 -6.77 6.36
C LEU A 111 1.39 -7.65 5.79
N ASP A 112 1.00 -8.71 6.50
CA ASP A 112 -0.13 -9.57 6.10
C ASP A 112 -1.45 -8.79 6.13
N GLU A 113 -1.68 -7.97 7.16
CA GLU A 113 -2.84 -7.08 7.24
C GLU A 113 -2.81 -6.03 6.11
N GLN A 114 -1.62 -5.44 5.85
CA GLN A 114 -1.43 -4.53 4.72
C GLN A 114 -1.70 -5.20 3.38
N MET A 115 -1.25 -6.45 3.19
CA MET A 115 -1.50 -7.26 1.99
C MET A 115 -2.99 -7.55 1.80
N ILE A 116 -3.71 -7.89 2.87
CA ILE A 116 -5.17 -8.10 2.83
C ILE A 116 -5.86 -6.81 2.39
N LYS A 117 -5.51 -5.66 2.99
CA LYS A 117 -6.05 -4.36 2.59
C LYS A 117 -5.72 -4.00 1.14
N ALA A 118 -4.49 -4.25 0.70
CA ALA A 118 -4.05 -3.99 -0.67
C ALA A 118 -4.81 -4.88 -1.68
N LYS A 119 -5.01 -6.16 -1.37
CA LYS A 119 -5.82 -7.07 -2.20
C LYS A 119 -7.28 -6.61 -2.28
N LYS A 120 -7.86 -6.21 -1.16
CA LYS A 120 -9.22 -5.65 -1.12
C LYS A 120 -9.33 -4.38 -1.96
N ARG A 121 -8.41 -3.42 -1.78
CA ARG A 121 -8.35 -2.19 -2.57
C ARG A 121 -8.20 -2.48 -4.06
N LYS A 122 -7.36 -3.44 -4.44
CA LYS A 122 -7.23 -3.89 -5.83
C LYS A 122 -8.56 -4.40 -6.39
N GLN A 123 -9.27 -5.23 -5.64
CA GLN A 123 -10.57 -5.76 -6.07
C GLN A 123 -11.61 -4.64 -6.23
N GLU A 124 -11.69 -3.71 -5.28
CA GLU A 124 -12.58 -2.55 -5.35
C GLU A 124 -12.26 -1.66 -6.56
N SER A 125 -10.98 -1.43 -6.86
CA SER A 125 -10.56 -0.69 -8.05
C SER A 125 -10.97 -1.39 -9.35
N LEU A 126 -10.82 -2.71 -9.44
CA LEU A 126 -11.25 -3.47 -10.63
C LEU A 126 -12.76 -3.41 -10.83
N GLN A 127 -13.55 -3.49 -9.75
CA GLN A 127 -15.00 -3.34 -9.83
C GLN A 127 -15.40 -1.97 -10.36
N LYS A 128 -14.77 -0.88 -9.88
CA LYS A 128 -15.02 0.47 -10.40
C LYS A 128 -14.70 0.62 -11.88
N ILE A 129 -13.64 -0.04 -12.35
CA ILE A 129 -13.27 -0.07 -13.77
C ILE A 129 -14.35 -0.79 -14.58
N GLU A 130 -14.79 -1.97 -14.12
CA GLU A 130 -15.85 -2.74 -14.77
C GLU A 130 -17.15 -1.94 -14.89
N GLU A 131 -17.57 -1.28 -13.79
CA GLU A 131 -18.74 -0.39 -13.77
C GLU A 131 -18.59 0.80 -14.74
N ALA A 132 -17.39 1.39 -14.83
CA ALA A 132 -17.11 2.52 -15.72
C ALA A 132 -17.02 2.15 -17.22
N ILE A 133 -16.70 0.89 -17.54
CA ILE A 133 -16.74 0.36 -18.93
C ILE A 133 -18.19 0.13 -19.38
N GLY A 134 -19.09 -0.14 -18.42
CA GLY A 134 -20.51 -0.33 -18.68
C GLY A 134 -21.21 0.88 -19.29
N TYR A 135 -22.46 0.69 -19.69
CA TYR A 135 -23.31 1.79 -20.16
C TYR A 135 -23.86 2.60 -18.98
N PHE A 136 -23.71 3.92 -19.03
CA PHE A 136 -24.29 4.83 -18.03
C PHE A 136 -25.79 5.05 -18.30
N GLY A 137 -26.64 4.49 -17.45
CA GLY A 137 -28.11 4.61 -17.55
C GLY A 137 -28.78 3.36 -18.10
N ILE A 138 -30.02 3.49 -18.56
CA ILE A 138 -30.78 2.37 -19.17
C ILE A 138 -30.54 2.39 -20.68
N PRO A 139 -29.84 1.40 -21.26
CA PRO A 139 -29.64 1.35 -22.70
C PRO A 139 -30.97 1.09 -23.39
N THR A 140 -31.29 1.89 -24.40
CA THR A 140 -32.51 1.68 -25.20
C THR A 140 -32.32 0.61 -26.28
N LYS A 141 -31.06 0.38 -26.67
CA LYS A 141 -30.65 -0.60 -27.68
C LYS A 141 -29.36 -1.28 -27.24
N ILE A 142 -29.22 -2.57 -27.56
CA ILE A 142 -28.00 -3.36 -27.30
C ILE A 142 -26.76 -2.71 -27.92
N ILE A 143 -26.91 -2.02 -29.07
CA ILE A 143 -25.77 -1.36 -29.73
C ILE A 143 -25.16 -0.23 -28.88
N ASP A 144 -25.96 0.45 -28.05
CA ASP A 144 -25.47 1.53 -27.19
C ASP A 144 -24.57 0.97 -26.09
N GLU A 145 -24.95 -0.18 -25.53
CA GLU A 145 -24.19 -0.93 -24.54
C GLU A 145 -22.88 -1.48 -25.13
N VAL A 146 -22.95 -2.12 -26.32
CA VAL A 146 -21.76 -2.60 -27.04
C VAL A 146 -20.80 -1.45 -27.33
N CYS A 147 -21.30 -0.29 -27.75
CA CYS A 147 -20.46 0.89 -28.00
C CYS A 147 -19.80 1.42 -26.72
N SER A 148 -20.50 1.42 -25.58
CA SER A 148 -19.92 1.83 -24.30
C SER A 148 -18.77 0.91 -23.89
N ILE A 149 -19.03 -0.41 -23.91
CA ILE A 149 -18.04 -1.43 -23.55
C ILE A 149 -16.80 -1.30 -24.44
N ASN A 150 -16.97 -1.23 -25.76
CA ASN A 150 -15.85 -1.11 -26.68
C ASN A 150 -15.01 0.15 -26.43
N ARG A 151 -15.64 1.31 -26.18
CA ARG A 151 -14.91 2.55 -25.85
C ARG A 151 -14.15 2.43 -24.53
N GLY A 152 -14.78 1.83 -23.51
CA GLY A 152 -14.14 1.57 -22.23
C GLY A 152 -12.91 0.67 -22.38
N CYS A 153 -13.06 -0.47 -23.06
CA CYS A 153 -11.95 -1.39 -23.35
C CYS A 153 -10.81 -0.70 -24.09
N MET A 154 -11.11 0.10 -25.14
CA MET A 154 -10.07 0.84 -25.87
C MET A 154 -9.20 1.72 -24.98
N VAL A 155 -9.79 2.40 -23.98
CA VAL A 155 -9.04 3.27 -23.05
C VAL A 155 -8.19 2.44 -22.10
N TYR A 156 -8.77 1.43 -21.44
CA TYR A 156 -8.07 0.63 -20.45
C TYR A 156 -7.03 -0.32 -21.07
N ASP A 157 -7.24 -0.79 -22.29
CA ASP A 157 -6.26 -1.56 -23.06
C ASP A 157 -5.04 -0.70 -23.38
N ALA A 158 -5.23 0.54 -23.84
CA ALA A 158 -4.12 1.46 -24.11
C ALA A 158 -3.31 1.76 -22.84
N VAL A 159 -3.99 2.01 -21.72
CA VAL A 159 -3.34 2.17 -20.40
C VAL A 159 -2.57 0.91 -20.02
N THR A 160 -3.17 -0.26 -20.20
CA THR A 160 -2.54 -1.54 -19.85
C THR A 160 -1.33 -1.84 -20.73
N GLU A 161 -1.39 -1.56 -22.03
CA GLU A 161 -0.27 -1.72 -22.95
C GLU A 161 0.90 -0.78 -22.59
N TYR A 162 0.60 0.48 -22.25
CA TYR A 162 1.60 1.42 -21.74
C TYR A 162 2.27 0.89 -20.47
N LEU A 163 1.50 0.37 -19.51
CA LEU A 163 2.01 -0.23 -18.27
C LEU A 163 2.75 -1.56 -18.47
N ARG A 164 2.36 -2.38 -19.43
CA ARG A 164 3.06 -3.64 -19.71
C ARG A 164 4.47 -3.42 -20.26
N LYS A 165 4.69 -2.38 -21.07
CA LYS A 165 6.05 -2.06 -21.55
C LYS A 165 7.03 -1.79 -20.41
N MET A 166 6.54 -1.36 -19.25
CA MET A 166 7.34 -1.08 -18.05
C MET A 166 7.96 -2.33 -17.42
N SER A 167 7.44 -3.53 -17.67
CA SER A 167 7.92 -4.75 -17.00
C SER A 167 9.38 -5.07 -17.32
N ASN A 168 9.90 -4.53 -18.42
CA ASN A 168 11.27 -4.73 -18.89
C ASN A 168 12.25 -3.66 -18.39
N GLU A 169 11.75 -2.64 -17.68
CA GLU A 169 12.53 -1.49 -17.23
C GLU A 169 13.00 -1.62 -15.77
N THR A 170 13.96 -0.77 -15.39
CA THR A 170 14.43 -0.63 -14.00
C THR A 170 13.32 -0.09 -13.07
N ILE A 171 13.43 -0.33 -11.76
CA ILE A 171 12.43 0.14 -10.77
C ILE A 171 12.22 1.65 -10.87
N ALA A 172 13.30 2.44 -10.95
CA ALA A 172 13.23 3.89 -11.07
C ALA A 172 12.48 4.32 -12.34
N MET A 173 12.76 3.67 -13.48
CA MET A 173 12.04 3.95 -14.71
C MET A 173 10.55 3.61 -14.59
N ARG A 174 10.18 2.48 -13.98
CA ARG A 174 8.76 2.13 -13.77
C ARG A 174 8.00 3.23 -13.04
N MET A 175 8.60 3.81 -11.99
CA MET A 175 7.98 4.91 -11.24
C MET A 175 7.69 6.12 -12.13
N ILE A 176 8.63 6.50 -13.00
CA ILE A 176 8.45 7.62 -13.95
C ILE A 176 7.27 7.36 -14.86
N TYR A 177 7.11 6.15 -15.41
CA TYR A 177 5.98 5.88 -16.29
C TYR A 177 4.63 5.97 -15.56
N PHE A 178 4.54 5.46 -14.32
CA PHE A 178 3.31 5.60 -13.52
C PHE A 178 2.99 7.07 -13.25
N ASP A 179 4.01 7.86 -12.92
CA ASP A 179 3.84 9.28 -12.66
C ASP A 179 3.37 10.04 -13.91
N MET A 180 3.97 9.78 -15.07
CA MET A 180 3.55 10.39 -16.34
C MET A 180 2.08 10.07 -16.68
N LEU A 181 1.65 8.82 -16.52
CA LEU A 181 0.25 8.44 -16.74
C LEU A 181 -0.68 9.18 -15.77
N LYS A 182 -0.33 9.21 -14.48
CA LYS A 182 -1.08 9.92 -13.44
C LYS A 182 -1.21 11.41 -13.79
N ASN A 183 -0.12 12.06 -14.20
CA ASN A 183 -0.09 13.49 -14.52
C ASN A 183 -0.99 13.82 -15.70
N VAL A 184 -1.01 12.99 -16.75
CA VAL A 184 -1.95 13.14 -17.88
C VAL A 184 -3.40 12.98 -17.40
N LEU A 185 -3.70 11.97 -16.57
CA LEU A 185 -5.06 11.77 -16.05
C LEU A 185 -5.50 12.93 -15.15
N ASN A 186 -4.65 13.40 -14.23
CA ASN A 186 -4.94 14.54 -13.36
C ASN A 186 -5.18 15.82 -14.18
N SER A 187 -4.42 16.03 -15.26
CA SER A 187 -4.66 17.17 -16.15
C SER A 187 -6.03 17.12 -16.84
N LEU A 188 -6.52 15.91 -17.20
CA LEU A 188 -7.87 15.73 -17.73
C LEU A 188 -8.94 15.97 -16.64
N LEU A 189 -8.71 15.53 -15.41
CA LEU A 189 -9.63 15.79 -14.29
C LEU A 189 -9.78 17.29 -14.04
N ILE A 190 -8.67 18.03 -13.98
CA ILE A 190 -8.67 19.49 -13.83
C ILE A 190 -9.35 20.17 -15.01
N ALA A 191 -9.03 19.76 -16.25
CA ALA A 191 -9.64 20.34 -17.45
C ALA A 191 -11.17 20.22 -17.46
N ASN A 192 -11.72 19.17 -16.84
CA ASN A 192 -13.15 18.90 -16.74
C ASN A 192 -13.77 19.37 -15.40
N GLY A 193 -13.00 20.02 -14.52
CA GLY A 193 -13.46 20.52 -13.23
C GLY A 193 -13.81 19.41 -12.21
N LEU A 194 -13.24 18.22 -12.38
CA LEU A 194 -13.41 17.07 -11.48
C LEU A 194 -12.35 17.04 -10.35
N MET A 195 -11.32 17.87 -10.47
CA MET A 195 -10.23 18.05 -9.51
C MET A 195 -9.82 19.53 -9.52
N THR A 196 -9.53 20.11 -8.36
CA THR A 196 -9.00 21.48 -8.26
C THR A 196 -7.46 21.49 -8.26
N LYS A 197 -6.86 22.68 -8.42
CA LYS A 197 -5.40 22.83 -8.34
C LYS A 197 -4.91 22.55 -6.92
N GLU A 198 -5.67 22.97 -5.92
CA GLU A 198 -5.36 22.78 -4.51
C GLU A 198 -5.35 21.29 -4.15
N GLU A 199 -6.34 20.52 -4.62
CA GLU A 199 -6.37 19.07 -4.44
C GLU A 199 -5.16 18.39 -5.10
N LEU A 200 -4.73 18.85 -6.27
CA LEU A 200 -3.51 18.38 -6.91
C LEU A 200 -2.25 18.72 -6.08
N GLU A 201 -2.14 19.95 -5.58
CA GLU A 201 -1.01 20.39 -4.76
C GLU A 201 -0.90 19.56 -3.46
N GLU A 202 -2.03 19.22 -2.84
CA GLU A 202 -2.07 18.32 -1.68
C GLU A 202 -1.56 16.90 -2.01
N GLU A 203 -1.93 16.34 -3.17
CA GLU A 203 -1.41 15.05 -3.63
C GLU A 203 0.11 15.07 -3.87
N PHE A 204 0.65 16.23 -4.26
CA PHE A 204 2.07 16.39 -4.61
C PHE A 204 2.95 16.81 -3.42
N GLU A 205 2.36 17.23 -2.30
CA GLU A 205 3.11 17.67 -1.11
C GLU A 205 4.20 16.69 -0.65
N PRO A 206 4.00 15.34 -0.65
CA PRO A 206 5.04 14.39 -0.27
C PRO A 206 6.27 14.37 -1.20
N VAL A 207 6.12 14.84 -2.44
CA VAL A 207 7.18 14.86 -3.47
C VAL A 207 7.61 16.27 -3.85
N LYS A 208 7.11 17.30 -3.17
CA LYS A 208 7.37 18.71 -3.48
C LYS A 208 8.86 19.03 -3.55
N GLY A 209 9.26 19.75 -4.59
CA GLY A 209 10.64 20.08 -4.90
C GLY A 209 11.46 18.92 -5.49
N ASN A 210 10.89 17.72 -5.63
CA ASN A 210 11.53 16.62 -6.33
C ASN A 210 11.43 16.83 -7.84
N LYS A 211 12.57 17.11 -8.47
CA LYS A 211 12.67 17.38 -9.92
C LYS A 211 12.18 16.25 -10.83
N LEU A 212 11.95 15.05 -10.29
CA LEU A 212 11.50 13.89 -11.06
C LEU A 212 9.99 13.66 -10.98
N TYR A 213 9.31 14.19 -9.96
CA TYR A 213 7.91 13.86 -9.66
C TYR A 213 7.04 15.08 -9.31
N ASP A 214 7.62 16.25 -9.03
CA ASP A 214 6.87 17.48 -8.78
C ASP A 214 6.56 18.22 -10.09
N ASP A 215 5.60 17.68 -10.83
CA ASP A 215 5.14 18.18 -12.12
C ASP A 215 3.82 18.99 -12.03
N SER A 216 3.51 19.56 -10.87
CA SER A 216 2.24 20.27 -10.60
C SER A 216 1.93 21.38 -11.62
N ASP A 217 2.92 22.19 -11.97
CA ASP A 217 2.81 23.25 -12.99
C ASP A 217 2.55 22.65 -14.39
N TRP A 218 3.27 21.60 -14.76
CA TRP A 218 3.11 20.94 -16.06
C TRP A 218 1.73 20.29 -16.21
N VAL A 219 1.22 19.67 -15.15
CA VAL A 219 -0.16 19.14 -15.11
C VAL A 219 -1.18 20.26 -15.37
N CYS A 220 -0.99 21.45 -14.78
CA CYS A 220 -1.87 22.61 -15.00
C CYS A 220 -1.80 23.13 -16.45
N GLU A 221 -0.61 23.18 -17.04
CA GLU A 221 -0.44 23.57 -18.45
C GLU A 221 -1.17 22.60 -19.40
N LEU A 222 -1.00 21.30 -19.20
CA LEU A 222 -1.70 20.27 -19.96
C LEU A 222 -3.22 20.40 -19.81
N ALA A 223 -3.71 20.69 -18.60
CA ALA A 223 -5.14 20.86 -18.35
C ALA A 223 -5.73 22.00 -19.19
N GLN A 224 -5.01 23.11 -19.35
CA GLN A 224 -5.44 24.22 -20.20
C GLN A 224 -5.54 23.80 -21.68
N LEU A 225 -4.56 23.04 -22.18
CA LEU A 225 -4.58 22.51 -23.55
C LEU A 225 -5.79 21.58 -23.78
N PHE A 226 -6.04 20.67 -22.84
CA PHE A 226 -7.20 19.79 -22.92
C PHE A 226 -8.50 20.58 -22.89
N LYS A 227 -8.65 21.53 -21.96
CA LYS A 227 -9.83 22.37 -21.85
C LYS A 227 -10.14 23.11 -23.14
N GLY A 228 -9.12 23.73 -23.76
CA GLY A 228 -9.27 24.40 -25.06
C GLY A 228 -9.78 23.46 -26.15
N LYS A 229 -9.26 22.22 -26.20
CA LYS A 229 -9.71 21.22 -27.18
C LYS A 229 -11.14 20.73 -26.91
N TYR A 230 -11.53 20.59 -25.64
CA TYR A 230 -12.89 20.24 -25.25
C TYR A 230 -13.89 21.32 -25.67
N GLU A 231 -13.58 22.59 -25.42
CA GLU A 231 -14.42 23.72 -25.81
C GLU A 231 -14.58 23.82 -27.33
N GLU A 232 -13.53 23.55 -28.11
CA GLU A 232 -13.59 23.46 -29.57
C GLU A 232 -14.59 22.38 -30.01
N LYS A 233 -14.47 21.15 -29.48
CA LYS A 233 -15.35 20.03 -29.81
C LYS A 233 -16.79 20.28 -29.38
N ARG A 234 -17.00 20.85 -28.20
CA ARG A 234 -18.33 21.16 -27.66
C ARG A 234 -19.10 22.10 -28.59
N LYS A 235 -18.44 23.15 -29.09
CA LYS A 235 -19.02 24.10 -30.07
C LYS A 235 -19.44 23.45 -31.40
N LEU A 236 -18.95 22.26 -31.73
CA LEU A 236 -19.36 21.51 -32.93
C LEU A 236 -20.61 20.68 -32.70
N VAL A 237 -20.88 20.26 -31.46
CA VAL A 237 -22.03 19.43 -31.09
C VAL A 237 -23.25 20.27 -30.73
N GLU A 238 -23.02 21.48 -30.19
CA GLU A 238 -24.10 22.42 -29.80
C GLU A 238 -24.62 23.28 -30.97
N LYS A 239 -24.10 23.10 -32.19
CA LYS A 239 -24.59 23.74 -33.43
C LYS A 239 -25.55 22.85 -34.19
#